data_AF-A0A2A2Q8E8-F1
#
_entry.id   AF-A0A2A2Q8E8-F1
#
_cell.length_a   1.000
_cell.length_b   1.000
_cell.length_c   1.000
_cell.angle_alpha   90.00
_cell.angle_beta   90.00
_cell.angle_gamma   90.00
#
_symmetry.space_group_name_H-M   'P 1'
#
loop_
_entity.id
_entity.type
_entity.pdbx_description
1 polymer ?
#
loop_
_entity_poly.entity_id
_entity_poly.type
_entity_poly.pdbx_seq_one_letter_code
_entity_poly.pdbx_strand_id
1 'polypeptide(L)'
;MNQPNHYPDSRPWTRWWWYANPVHPGDLTSQLDWLKEMGFGGVEIAWVYPQPEEESGVKWLSPEWSRLVAHASSHAASIGLGCDFTFGTLWPFGGTFVPAEDAALNHDGPSPQRLRKSWESPDEGLILNHLDAAALGRYATIMAAALAPALTGGRRPAFFCDSWEVRTEGLWTAGFGGAFRDRFGYDVEPLMPVLDQHPDARYDYRKLVGEYVLREFYRAYAEECRRHGGFARVQCHGAPTDLLAAYAAAEVPESEALLFDPEFSQIAASAAVLAGRPIVSAEAFTCLYGWRRWPGPGLHQGEERIGDIYLLGDALIANGVNHLIWHGTPLRSSGLTPEQQRSRWFYASVHIGPDAAFADELPACNEYFAEVCAAMREGHPYTDVAVYLPLEDKRMLGKLPEENRKPSGDYHWELHDLRFPAELAGYHPTWVSDHFLRDADFRDGILHCGEAEFTSLYLDAEWLDAEALASLTRLVRQGLPICLKRHPRQPGRVPSPDFVCDLDELTRSGRVADHFAEVAVRPPVLAGPVLPPHRIRQTGDELVIFFAHPQAAGLTYPMMPGQCDAARPLDVPVMLRWNGTVHDIRLPLEAGRGVLLRISRSGKSRLTAFGGSISRSHGNETDLVNSD
;
A
#
# COMPACT_ATOMS: atom_id res chain seq x y z
N MET A 1 -1.38 18.06 -13.92
CA MET A 1 -1.17 17.38 -15.22
C MET A 1 -1.91 16.04 -15.18
N ASN A 2 -2.64 15.64 -16.23
CA ASN A 2 -3.31 14.33 -16.28
C ASN A 2 -2.24 13.22 -16.30
N GLN A 3 -1.93 12.62 -15.14
CA GLN A 3 -1.14 11.39 -15.10
C GLN A 3 -1.92 10.30 -15.88
N PRO A 4 -1.22 9.46 -16.67
CA PRO A 4 -1.89 8.42 -17.44
C PRO A 4 -2.55 7.42 -16.47
N ASN A 5 -3.80 7.03 -16.77
CA ASN A 5 -4.43 5.92 -16.06
C ASN A 5 -3.69 4.62 -16.45
N HIS A 6 -3.00 4.02 -15.48
CA HIS A 6 -2.19 2.81 -15.67
C HIS A 6 -3.03 1.54 -15.90
N TYR A 7 -4.30 1.59 -15.50
CA TYR A 7 -5.24 0.47 -15.54
C TYR A 7 -6.42 0.76 -16.49
N PRO A 8 -6.90 -0.24 -17.26
CA PRO A 8 -7.93 -0.02 -18.27
C PRO A 8 -9.25 0.44 -17.65
N ASP A 9 -9.59 -0.06 -16.47
CA ASP A 9 -10.77 0.30 -15.69
C ASP A 9 -10.53 0.05 -14.19
N SER A 10 -11.59 0.06 -13.40
CA SER A 10 -11.56 -0.09 -11.94
C SER A 10 -11.87 -1.50 -11.45
N ARG A 11 -12.08 -2.47 -12.35
CA ARG A 11 -12.34 -3.85 -11.94
C ARG A 11 -11.14 -4.40 -11.16
N PRO A 12 -11.37 -5.22 -10.12
CA PRO A 12 -10.30 -5.91 -9.44
C PRO A 12 -9.46 -6.75 -10.39
N TRP A 13 -8.20 -6.95 -10.05
CA TRP A 13 -7.30 -7.88 -10.70
C TRP A 13 -7.02 -9.05 -9.77
N THR A 14 -6.31 -10.06 -10.26
CA THR A 14 -5.85 -11.19 -9.43
C THR A 14 -4.38 -11.47 -9.67
N ARG A 15 -3.66 -11.85 -8.61
CA ARG A 15 -2.32 -12.40 -8.70
C ARG A 15 -2.41 -13.85 -9.16
N TRP A 16 -1.74 -14.16 -10.26
CA TRP A 16 -1.77 -15.44 -10.94
C TRP A 16 -0.45 -16.19 -10.71
N TRP A 17 -0.50 -17.20 -9.84
CA TRP A 17 0.68 -17.94 -9.39
C TRP A 17 1.13 -18.96 -10.43
N TRP A 18 2.25 -18.70 -11.08
CA TRP A 18 2.86 -19.66 -11.99
C TRP A 18 3.95 -20.44 -11.25
N TYR A 19 3.77 -21.74 -11.18
CA TYR A 19 4.76 -22.67 -10.66
C TYR A 19 5.74 -23.09 -11.76
N ALA A 20 6.97 -23.42 -11.39
CA ALA A 20 8.04 -23.85 -12.31
C ALA A 20 7.86 -25.28 -12.85
N ASN A 21 6.63 -25.61 -13.26
CA ASN A 21 6.19 -26.87 -13.85
C ASN A 21 5.74 -26.63 -15.31
N PRO A 22 5.35 -27.67 -16.08
CA PRO A 22 4.86 -27.48 -17.44
C PRO A 22 3.70 -26.48 -17.52
N VAL A 23 3.83 -25.55 -18.46
CA VAL A 23 2.85 -24.51 -18.77
C VAL A 23 2.41 -24.68 -20.21
N HIS A 24 1.11 -24.84 -20.42
CA HIS A 24 0.54 -25.03 -21.76
C HIS A 24 -0.20 -23.77 -22.24
N PRO A 25 0.06 -23.27 -23.45
CA PRO A 25 -0.61 -22.06 -23.98
C PRO A 25 -2.15 -22.11 -23.94
N GLY A 26 -2.76 -23.29 -24.13
CA GLY A 26 -4.21 -23.46 -24.04
C GLY A 26 -4.77 -23.26 -22.62
N ASP A 27 -4.02 -23.67 -21.60
CA ASP A 27 -4.39 -23.44 -20.20
C ASP A 27 -4.28 -21.95 -19.85
N LEU A 28 -3.31 -21.24 -20.43
CA LEU A 28 -3.16 -19.80 -20.26
C LEU A 28 -4.37 -19.05 -20.85
N THR A 29 -4.74 -19.37 -22.08
CA THR A 29 -5.87 -18.76 -22.80
C THR A 29 -7.18 -18.99 -22.05
N SER A 30 -7.50 -20.25 -21.73
CA SER A 30 -8.77 -20.60 -21.08
C SER A 30 -8.93 -19.99 -19.67
N GLN A 31 -7.85 -19.88 -18.89
CA GLN A 31 -7.91 -19.25 -17.57
C GLN A 31 -8.10 -17.74 -17.66
N LEU A 32 -7.46 -17.06 -18.63
CA LEU A 32 -7.70 -15.64 -18.87
C LEU A 32 -9.13 -15.37 -19.34
N ASP A 33 -9.70 -16.24 -20.19
CA ASP A 33 -11.11 -16.16 -20.60
C ASP A 33 -12.04 -16.32 -19.41
N TRP A 34 -11.80 -17.32 -18.55
CA TRP A 34 -12.58 -17.52 -17.32
C TRP A 34 -12.49 -16.31 -16.37
N LEU A 35 -11.29 -15.75 -16.16
CA LEU A 35 -11.13 -14.55 -15.33
C LEU A 35 -11.89 -13.35 -15.89
N LYS A 36 -11.92 -13.19 -17.22
CA LYS A 36 -12.72 -12.16 -17.89
C LYS A 36 -14.21 -12.37 -17.63
N GLU A 37 -14.70 -13.60 -17.73
CA GLU A 37 -16.09 -13.96 -17.44
C GLU A 37 -16.46 -13.72 -15.97
N MET A 38 -15.52 -13.93 -15.04
CA MET A 38 -15.69 -13.66 -13.60
C MET A 38 -15.58 -12.18 -13.22
N GLY A 39 -15.51 -11.28 -14.20
CA GLY A 39 -15.52 -9.83 -13.95
C GLY A 39 -14.18 -9.22 -13.56
N PHE A 40 -13.05 -9.93 -13.72
CA PHE A 40 -11.73 -9.33 -13.48
C PHE A 40 -11.33 -8.35 -14.59
N GLY A 41 -10.53 -7.34 -14.21
CA GLY A 41 -9.95 -6.33 -15.11
C GLY A 41 -8.58 -6.71 -15.66
N GLY A 42 -7.90 -7.67 -15.03
CA GLY A 42 -6.56 -8.11 -15.42
C GLY A 42 -5.93 -9.06 -14.43
N VAL A 43 -4.67 -9.39 -14.69
CA VAL A 43 -3.84 -10.29 -13.88
C VAL A 43 -2.48 -9.70 -13.59
N GLU A 44 -1.89 -10.09 -12.47
CA GLU A 44 -0.45 -10.00 -12.24
C GLU A 44 0.14 -11.40 -12.29
N ILE A 45 1.13 -11.65 -13.15
CA ILE A 45 1.80 -12.94 -13.13
C ILE A 45 2.91 -12.93 -12.07
N ALA A 46 2.84 -13.89 -11.16
CA ALA A 46 3.81 -14.09 -10.09
C ALA A 46 4.52 -15.45 -10.24
N TRP A 47 5.85 -15.43 -10.32
CA TRP A 47 6.67 -16.61 -10.62
C TRP A 47 7.21 -17.24 -9.34
N VAL A 48 6.80 -18.47 -9.05
CA VAL A 48 7.14 -19.16 -7.80
C VAL A 48 7.83 -20.51 -8.05
N TYR A 49 8.02 -21.29 -6.99
CA TYR A 49 8.69 -22.59 -6.96
C TYR A 49 8.00 -23.67 -7.84
N PRO A 50 8.69 -24.77 -8.17
CA PRO A 50 8.07 -25.95 -8.74
C PRO A 50 7.28 -26.74 -7.67
N GLN A 51 6.20 -27.38 -8.10
CA GLN A 51 5.44 -28.34 -7.30
C GLN A 51 6.20 -29.68 -7.22
N PRO A 52 6.41 -30.25 -6.01
CA PRO A 52 7.31 -31.39 -5.80
C PRO A 52 6.99 -32.67 -6.58
N GLU A 53 5.71 -32.90 -6.87
CA GLU A 53 5.23 -34.15 -7.49
C GLU A 53 4.96 -34.03 -8.99
N GLU A 54 5.41 -32.93 -9.59
CA GLU A 54 5.15 -32.60 -10.99
C GLU A 54 6.46 -32.53 -11.80
N GLU A 55 6.36 -32.69 -13.11
CA GLU A 55 7.51 -32.58 -14.01
C GLU A 55 8.14 -31.18 -13.94
N SER A 56 9.43 -31.10 -14.29
CA SER A 56 10.14 -29.82 -14.37
C SER A 56 9.61 -29.00 -15.55
N GLY A 57 9.35 -27.72 -15.31
CA GLY A 57 8.88 -26.79 -16.33
C GLY A 57 9.99 -26.17 -17.17
N VAL A 58 9.64 -25.02 -17.75
CA VAL A 58 10.56 -24.22 -18.56
C VAL A 58 11.63 -23.55 -17.68
N LYS A 59 12.85 -23.42 -18.20
CA LYS A 59 13.94 -22.76 -17.48
C LYS A 59 13.64 -21.25 -17.30
N TRP A 60 13.94 -20.71 -16.12
CA TRP A 60 13.81 -19.29 -15.79
C TRP A 60 14.50 -18.40 -16.84
N LEU A 61 13.79 -17.37 -17.31
CA LEU A 61 14.25 -16.40 -18.32
C LEU A 61 14.71 -16.98 -19.67
N SER A 62 14.36 -18.24 -19.95
CA SER A 62 14.67 -18.86 -21.25
C SER A 62 13.80 -18.28 -22.37
N PRO A 63 14.21 -18.41 -23.65
CA PRO A 63 13.36 -18.02 -24.78
C PRO A 63 11.99 -18.69 -24.80
N GLU A 64 11.86 -19.91 -24.25
CA GLU A 64 10.59 -20.60 -24.13
C GLU A 64 9.69 -19.97 -23.06
N TRP A 65 10.25 -19.69 -21.88
CA TRP A 65 9.55 -18.92 -20.83
C TRP A 65 9.05 -17.59 -21.39
N SER A 66 9.91 -16.81 -22.05
CA SER A 66 9.54 -15.52 -22.64
C SER A 66 8.40 -15.63 -23.66
N ARG A 67 8.34 -16.71 -24.44
CA ARG A 67 7.23 -16.95 -25.39
C ARG A 67 5.91 -17.23 -24.67
N LEU A 68 5.94 -17.99 -23.57
CA LEU A 68 4.74 -18.27 -22.77
C LEU A 68 4.20 -17.01 -22.11
N VAL A 69 5.09 -16.18 -21.55
CA VAL A 69 4.70 -14.87 -20.98
C VAL A 69 4.13 -13.96 -22.06
N ALA A 70 4.75 -13.91 -23.23
CA ALA A 70 4.24 -13.12 -24.35
C ALA A 70 2.87 -13.62 -24.86
N HIS A 71 2.65 -14.94 -24.90
CA HIS A 71 1.35 -15.53 -25.24
C HIS A 71 0.27 -15.09 -24.25
N ALA A 72 0.52 -15.20 -22.94
CA ALA A 72 -0.42 -14.77 -21.91
C ALA A 72 -0.72 -13.27 -22.01
N SER A 73 0.31 -12.43 -22.13
CA SER A 73 0.16 -10.98 -22.23
C SER A 73 -0.59 -10.56 -23.49
N SER A 74 -0.25 -11.15 -24.65
CA SER A 74 -0.94 -10.89 -25.91
C SER A 74 -2.40 -11.33 -25.87
N HIS A 75 -2.70 -12.49 -25.29
CA HIS A 75 -4.07 -12.96 -25.16
C HIS A 75 -4.89 -12.06 -24.23
N ALA A 76 -4.34 -11.73 -23.05
CA ALA A 76 -4.96 -10.80 -22.10
C ALA A 76 -5.32 -9.47 -22.78
N ALA A 77 -4.37 -8.88 -23.53
CA ALA A 77 -4.61 -7.67 -24.30
C ALA A 77 -5.73 -7.84 -25.35
N SER A 78 -5.79 -8.98 -26.05
CA SER A 78 -6.80 -9.24 -27.08
C SER A 78 -8.25 -9.30 -26.55
N ILE A 79 -8.43 -9.68 -25.28
CA ILE A 79 -9.74 -9.75 -24.62
C ILE A 79 -10.00 -8.57 -23.65
N GLY A 80 -9.14 -7.54 -23.68
CA GLY A 80 -9.27 -6.34 -22.86
C GLY A 80 -9.01 -6.57 -21.37
N LEU A 81 -8.15 -7.53 -21.02
CA LEU A 81 -7.54 -7.67 -19.70
C LEU A 81 -6.18 -6.98 -19.67
N GLY A 82 -5.84 -6.40 -18.52
CA GLY A 82 -4.46 -6.04 -18.23
C GLY A 82 -3.62 -7.22 -17.78
N CYS A 83 -2.30 -7.07 -17.86
CA CYS A 83 -1.33 -8.09 -17.48
C CYS A 83 -0.07 -7.38 -16.96
N ASP A 84 0.19 -7.51 -15.67
CA ASP A 84 1.38 -7.01 -14.95
C ASP A 84 2.27 -8.19 -14.54
N PHE A 85 3.51 -7.92 -14.10
CA PHE A 85 4.48 -8.97 -13.76
C PHE A 85 5.20 -8.66 -12.46
N THR A 86 5.40 -9.65 -11.59
CA THR A 86 6.45 -9.55 -10.57
C THR A 86 7.79 -9.39 -11.29
N PHE A 87 8.63 -8.46 -10.83
CA PHE A 87 9.89 -8.13 -11.50
C PHE A 87 11.06 -8.99 -11.02
N GLY A 88 10.78 -10.26 -10.74
CA GLY A 88 11.71 -11.23 -10.20
C GLY A 88 10.98 -12.53 -9.91
N THR A 89 11.73 -13.61 -9.70
CA THR A 89 11.14 -14.86 -9.24
C THR A 89 11.05 -14.88 -7.71
N LEU A 90 9.83 -14.99 -7.19
CA LEU A 90 9.51 -14.75 -5.78
C LEU A 90 10.02 -13.36 -5.32
N TRP A 91 10.12 -13.18 -4.01
CA TRP A 91 10.64 -11.99 -3.36
C TRP A 91 11.56 -12.42 -2.20
N PRO A 92 12.52 -11.57 -1.78
CA PRO A 92 12.89 -10.29 -2.40
C PRO A 92 13.68 -10.48 -3.71
N PHE A 93 14.02 -9.39 -4.42
CA PHE A 93 14.76 -9.48 -5.68
C PHE A 93 16.10 -10.20 -5.52
N GLY A 94 16.29 -11.20 -6.37
CA GLY A 94 17.44 -12.09 -6.36
C GLY A 94 17.36 -13.11 -7.49
N GLY A 95 18.27 -14.08 -7.47
CA GLY A 95 18.31 -15.17 -8.44
C GLY A 95 19.69 -15.80 -8.56
N THR A 96 19.79 -16.92 -9.28
CA THR A 96 21.10 -17.58 -9.52
C THR A 96 22.00 -16.77 -10.46
N PHE A 97 21.43 -15.85 -11.24
CA PHE A 97 22.15 -14.97 -12.14
C PHE A 97 22.70 -13.71 -11.47
N VAL A 98 22.35 -13.43 -10.21
CA VAL A 98 22.92 -12.32 -9.44
C VAL A 98 24.35 -12.68 -9.06
N PRO A 99 25.38 -11.97 -9.54
CA PRO A 99 26.76 -12.28 -9.21
C PRO A 99 27.10 -11.80 -7.79
N ALA A 100 28.21 -12.29 -7.23
CA ALA A 100 28.60 -12.02 -5.85
C ALA A 100 28.86 -10.53 -5.58
N GLU A 101 29.37 -9.79 -6.56
CA GLU A 101 29.59 -8.34 -6.48
C GLU A 101 28.29 -7.51 -6.39
N ASP A 102 27.16 -8.07 -6.85
CA ASP A 102 25.84 -7.41 -6.86
C ASP A 102 24.96 -7.89 -5.70
N ALA A 103 25.48 -8.79 -4.86
CA ALA A 103 24.71 -9.40 -3.79
C ALA A 103 24.65 -8.52 -2.54
N ALA A 104 23.56 -8.66 -1.78
CA ALA A 104 23.35 -7.96 -0.51
C ALA A 104 24.51 -8.18 0.46
N LEU A 105 24.93 -7.10 1.12
CA LEU A 105 26.01 -7.10 2.09
C LEU A 105 25.46 -6.79 3.49
N ASN A 106 26.13 -7.37 4.48
CA ASN A 106 26.08 -6.98 5.87
C ASN A 106 27.42 -6.32 6.25
N HIS A 107 27.45 -5.66 7.39
CA HIS A 107 28.66 -5.04 7.94
C HIS A 107 29.83 -6.04 8.01
N ASP A 108 29.55 -7.29 8.34
CA ASP A 108 30.56 -8.34 8.50
C ASP A 108 30.95 -9.05 7.17
N GLY A 109 30.39 -8.62 6.03
CA GLY A 109 30.66 -9.20 4.71
C GLY A 109 29.39 -9.60 3.95
N PRO A 110 29.45 -10.57 3.02
CA PRO A 110 28.28 -10.99 2.24
C PRO A 110 27.12 -11.45 3.11
N SER A 111 25.90 -11.02 2.77
CA SER A 111 24.69 -11.47 3.47
C SER A 111 24.54 -13.00 3.36
N PRO A 112 24.20 -13.70 4.45
CA PRO A 112 23.93 -15.13 4.42
C PRO A 112 22.53 -15.45 3.89
N GLN A 113 21.66 -14.46 3.65
CA GLN A 113 20.33 -14.68 3.10
C GLN A 113 20.42 -15.21 1.67
N ARG A 114 19.56 -16.17 1.33
CA ARG A 114 19.46 -16.74 -0.01
C ARG A 114 18.02 -16.73 -0.47
N LEU A 115 17.82 -16.49 -1.76
CA LEU A 115 16.52 -16.62 -2.39
C LEU A 115 16.21 -18.11 -2.53
N ARG A 116 15.22 -18.57 -1.76
CA ARG A 116 14.74 -19.95 -1.75
C ARG A 116 13.34 -19.98 -2.31
N LYS A 117 12.89 -21.13 -2.81
CA LYS A 117 11.54 -21.32 -3.36
C LYS A 117 11.23 -20.37 -4.54
N SER A 118 12.27 -19.93 -5.24
CA SER A 118 12.12 -19.31 -6.55
C SER A 118 11.78 -20.37 -7.60
N TRP A 119 11.49 -19.92 -8.81
CA TRP A 119 11.36 -20.70 -10.03
C TRP A 119 12.58 -21.57 -10.30
N GLU A 120 13.74 -21.17 -9.80
CA GLU A 120 15.02 -21.86 -9.95
C GLU A 120 15.24 -22.95 -8.89
N SER A 121 14.34 -23.10 -7.93
CA SER A 121 14.41 -24.15 -6.90
C SER A 121 14.57 -25.54 -7.54
N PRO A 122 15.49 -26.40 -7.07
CA PRO A 122 16.14 -26.36 -5.76
C PRO A 122 17.40 -25.47 -5.65
N ASP A 123 17.83 -24.80 -6.71
CA ASP A 123 18.97 -23.89 -6.64
C ASP A 123 18.63 -22.66 -5.78
N GLU A 124 19.61 -22.20 -5.00
CA GLU A 124 19.48 -21.02 -4.14
C GLU A 124 20.17 -19.81 -4.78
N GLY A 125 19.43 -18.71 -4.95
CA GLY A 125 19.93 -17.46 -5.53
C GLY A 125 20.55 -16.53 -4.49
N LEU A 126 21.39 -15.59 -4.95
CA LEU A 126 21.83 -14.46 -4.12
C LEU A 126 20.75 -13.39 -4.09
N ILE A 127 20.58 -12.73 -2.94
CA ILE A 127 19.71 -11.54 -2.81
C ILE A 127 20.45 -10.35 -3.41
N LEU A 128 19.78 -9.54 -4.21
CA LEU A 128 20.31 -8.32 -4.80
C LEU A 128 20.72 -7.31 -3.70
N ASN A 129 21.78 -6.54 -3.92
CA ASN A 129 22.13 -5.41 -3.07
C ASN A 129 21.14 -4.25 -3.26
N HIS A 130 20.21 -4.08 -2.32
CA HIS A 130 19.20 -3.02 -2.35
C HIS A 130 19.77 -1.64 -1.91
N LEU A 131 21.07 -1.54 -1.65
CA LEU A 131 21.76 -0.27 -1.38
C LEU A 131 22.71 0.15 -2.52
N ASP A 132 22.58 -0.47 -3.70
CA ASP A 132 23.40 -0.17 -4.90
C ASP A 132 22.53 -0.10 -6.16
N ALA A 133 22.25 1.11 -6.65
CA ALA A 133 21.46 1.32 -7.86
C ALA A 133 22.11 0.71 -9.12
N ALA A 134 23.44 0.57 -9.16
CA ALA A 134 24.11 -0.03 -10.32
C ALA A 134 23.87 -1.55 -10.36
N ALA A 135 23.87 -2.21 -9.20
CA ALA A 135 23.46 -3.61 -9.09
C ALA A 135 22.00 -3.79 -9.53
N LEU A 136 21.10 -2.91 -9.07
CA LEU A 136 19.71 -2.90 -9.52
C LEU A 136 19.56 -2.70 -11.04
N GLY A 137 20.30 -1.78 -11.65
CA GLY A 137 20.25 -1.54 -13.10
C GLY A 137 20.71 -2.76 -13.92
N ARG A 138 21.71 -3.51 -13.44
CA ARG A 138 22.15 -4.77 -14.07
C ARG A 138 21.07 -5.85 -13.95
N TYR A 139 20.49 -6.01 -12.76
CA TYR A 139 19.37 -6.92 -12.52
C TYR A 139 18.17 -6.61 -13.43
N ALA A 140 17.76 -5.34 -13.46
CA ALA A 140 16.64 -4.86 -14.25
C ALA A 140 16.83 -5.09 -15.75
N THR A 141 18.07 -4.91 -16.25
CA THR A 141 18.39 -5.15 -17.66
C THR A 141 18.17 -6.62 -18.05
N ILE A 142 18.53 -7.57 -17.18
CA ILE A 142 18.33 -9.00 -17.43
C ILE A 142 16.84 -9.35 -17.43
N MET A 143 16.11 -8.91 -16.40
CA MET A 143 14.67 -9.17 -16.27
C MET A 143 13.88 -8.55 -17.43
N ALA A 144 14.15 -7.28 -17.76
CA ALA A 144 13.48 -6.58 -18.84
C ALA A 144 13.77 -7.20 -20.21
N ALA A 145 14.99 -7.69 -20.47
CA ALA A 145 15.32 -8.37 -21.71
C ALA A 145 14.48 -9.64 -21.91
N ALA A 146 14.26 -10.41 -20.83
CA ALA A 146 13.43 -11.61 -20.87
C ALA A 146 11.93 -11.30 -21.03
N LEU A 147 11.45 -10.19 -20.44
CA LEU A 147 10.06 -9.74 -20.54
C LEU A 147 9.75 -9.00 -21.84
N ALA A 148 10.77 -8.49 -22.56
CA ALA A 148 10.60 -7.66 -23.76
C ALA A 148 9.59 -8.20 -24.79
N PRO A 149 9.51 -9.52 -25.09
CA PRO A 149 8.50 -10.05 -26.00
C PRO A 149 7.05 -9.78 -25.56
N ALA A 150 6.79 -9.74 -24.25
CA ALA A 150 5.47 -9.49 -23.68
C ALA A 150 5.09 -8.00 -23.66
N LEU A 151 6.05 -7.08 -23.86
CA LEU A 151 5.79 -5.63 -23.83
C LEU A 151 5.22 -5.08 -25.14
N THR A 152 4.99 -5.93 -26.13
CA THR A 152 4.57 -5.53 -27.49
C THR A 152 3.07 -5.27 -27.62
N GLY A 153 2.27 -5.61 -26.60
CA GLY A 153 0.79 -5.56 -26.59
C GLY A 153 0.14 -4.17 -26.41
N GLY A 154 0.88 -3.07 -26.57
CA GLY A 154 0.34 -1.70 -26.63
C GLY A 154 0.05 -1.01 -25.28
N ARG A 155 -0.18 -1.74 -24.18
CA ARG A 155 -0.25 -1.17 -22.82
C ARG A 155 1.07 -1.39 -22.08
N ARG A 156 1.56 -0.38 -21.36
CA ARG A 156 2.70 -0.53 -20.44
C ARG A 156 2.25 -1.32 -19.21
N PRO A 157 2.89 -2.45 -18.88
CA PRO A 157 2.57 -3.21 -17.67
C PRO A 157 3.25 -2.59 -16.44
N ALA A 158 2.75 -2.93 -15.26
CA ALA A 158 3.53 -2.75 -14.05
C ALA A 158 4.66 -3.78 -14.01
N PHE A 159 5.81 -3.32 -13.57
CA PHE A 159 6.82 -4.19 -12.95
C PHE A 159 6.63 -4.06 -11.45
N PHE A 160 6.12 -5.14 -10.85
CA PHE A 160 5.75 -5.16 -9.46
C PHE A 160 6.93 -5.57 -8.57
N CYS A 161 7.17 -4.76 -7.54
CA CYS A 161 8.03 -5.07 -6.43
C CYS A 161 7.16 -5.39 -5.22
N ASP A 162 7.27 -6.62 -4.74
CA ASP A 162 6.63 -7.08 -3.50
C ASP A 162 7.24 -6.38 -2.27
N SER A 163 6.66 -6.67 -1.12
CA SER A 163 7.08 -6.25 0.21
C SER A 163 8.56 -6.50 0.52
N TRP A 164 9.10 -5.73 1.46
CA TRP A 164 10.50 -5.85 1.82
C TRP A 164 10.75 -7.06 2.72
N GLU A 165 11.43 -8.07 2.18
CA GLU A 165 11.90 -9.24 2.93
C GLU A 165 13.43 -9.37 2.94
N VAL A 166 14.16 -8.28 2.67
CA VAL A 166 15.63 -8.28 2.78
C VAL A 166 16.03 -8.14 4.24
N ARG A 167 16.92 -9.01 4.72
CA ARG A 167 17.44 -8.97 6.08
C ARG A 167 18.02 -7.58 6.39
N THR A 168 17.54 -6.95 7.46
CA THR A 168 17.91 -5.58 7.81
C THR A 168 19.05 -5.50 8.83
N GLU A 169 19.33 -6.58 9.56
CA GLU A 169 20.41 -6.62 10.55
C GLU A 169 21.78 -6.42 9.89
N GLY A 170 22.42 -5.30 10.23
CA GLY A 170 23.75 -4.96 9.74
C GLY A 170 23.80 -4.67 8.24
N LEU A 171 22.68 -4.35 7.57
CA LEU A 171 22.63 -4.03 6.15
C LEU A 171 23.71 -3.00 5.74
N TRP A 172 24.50 -3.31 4.71
CA TRP A 172 25.70 -2.55 4.36
C TRP A 172 25.89 -2.45 2.85
N THR A 173 26.79 -1.57 2.43
CA THR A 173 27.28 -1.48 1.05
C THR A 173 28.68 -0.89 1.00
N ALA A 174 29.37 -1.02 -0.13
CA ALA A 174 30.70 -0.45 -0.30
C ALA A 174 30.68 1.07 -0.08
N GLY A 175 31.58 1.58 0.76
CA GLY A 175 31.68 3.01 1.08
C GLY A 175 30.73 3.50 2.18
N PHE A 176 29.82 2.66 2.70
CA PHE A 176 28.82 3.08 3.69
C PHE A 176 29.43 3.69 4.96
N GLY A 177 30.47 3.06 5.54
CA GLY A 177 31.13 3.59 6.75
C GLY A 177 31.78 4.97 6.54
N GLY A 178 32.30 5.23 5.33
CA GLY A 178 32.79 6.56 4.95
C GLY A 178 31.66 7.58 4.88
N ALA A 179 30.59 7.27 4.15
CA ALA A 179 29.41 8.12 4.06
C ALA A 179 28.77 8.38 5.44
N PHE A 180 28.79 7.40 6.33
CA PHE A 180 28.33 7.56 7.71
C PHE A 180 29.16 8.59 8.47
N ARG A 181 30.49 8.46 8.44
CA ARG A 181 31.39 9.43 9.08
C ARG A 181 31.21 10.85 8.53
N ASP A 182 31.05 10.97 7.22
CA ASP A 182 30.83 12.27 6.57
C ASP A 182 29.48 12.89 6.98
N ARG A 183 28.43 12.07 7.14
CA ARG A 183 27.08 12.52 7.49
C ARG A 183 26.93 12.88 8.97
N PHE A 184 27.50 12.09 9.88
CA PHE A 184 27.25 12.23 11.33
C PHE A 184 28.48 12.62 12.15
N GLY A 185 29.68 12.67 11.56
CA GLY A 185 30.90 13.15 12.22
C GLY A 185 31.56 12.16 13.19
N TYR A 186 31.15 10.89 13.20
CA TYR A 186 31.78 9.82 13.98
C TYR A 186 31.72 8.46 13.29
N ASP A 187 32.52 7.51 13.76
CA ASP A 187 32.60 6.17 13.18
C ASP A 187 31.61 5.19 13.83
N VAL A 188 30.74 4.57 13.03
CA VAL A 188 29.74 3.60 13.52
C VAL A 188 30.29 2.19 13.61
N GLU A 189 31.31 1.85 12.81
CA GLU A 189 31.83 0.47 12.69
C GLU A 189 32.19 -0.15 14.05
N PRO A 190 32.86 0.55 15.00
CA PRO A 190 33.16 -0.01 16.33
C PRO A 190 31.92 -0.32 17.18
N LEU A 191 30.78 0.30 16.86
CA LEU A 191 29.53 0.16 17.59
C LEU A 191 28.64 -0.93 17.01
N MET A 192 28.85 -1.34 15.76
CA MET A 192 27.97 -2.29 15.05
C MET A 192 27.70 -3.59 15.83
N PRO A 193 28.68 -4.24 16.51
CA PRO A 193 28.43 -5.45 17.30
C PRO A 193 27.50 -5.25 18.52
N VAL A 194 27.36 -4.01 19.00
CA VAL A 194 26.57 -3.65 20.20
C VAL A 194 25.61 -2.48 19.93
N LEU A 195 25.21 -2.28 18.66
CA LEU A 195 24.49 -1.09 18.21
C LEU A 195 23.19 -0.88 18.99
N ASP A 196 22.51 -1.96 19.38
CA ASP A 196 21.26 -1.89 20.13
C ASP A 196 21.40 -1.33 21.55
N GLN A 197 22.61 -1.31 22.11
CA GLN A 197 22.93 -0.69 23.40
C GLN A 197 23.15 0.83 23.27
N HIS A 198 23.20 1.36 22.04
CA HIS A 198 23.45 2.76 21.72
C HIS A 198 22.31 3.31 20.85
N PRO A 199 21.12 3.60 21.43
CA PRO A 199 19.93 4.01 20.67
C PRO A 199 20.17 5.21 19.74
N ASP A 200 20.96 6.18 20.19
CA ASP A 200 21.30 7.36 19.39
C ASP A 200 22.15 7.01 18.16
N ALA A 201 23.11 6.09 18.29
CA ALA A 201 23.91 5.63 17.16
C ALA A 201 23.14 4.70 16.23
N ARG A 202 22.24 3.87 16.80
CA ARG A 202 21.31 3.05 16.04
C ARG A 202 20.38 3.91 15.19
N TYR A 203 19.92 5.03 15.73
CA TYR A 203 19.11 5.99 15.01
C TYR A 203 19.83 6.54 13.78
N ASP A 204 21.04 7.08 13.95
CA ASP A 204 21.85 7.63 12.86
C ASP A 204 22.11 6.56 11.78
N TYR A 205 22.45 5.34 12.21
CA TYR A 205 22.66 4.21 11.30
C TYR A 205 21.41 3.91 10.47
N ARG A 206 20.26 3.76 11.13
CA ARG A 206 18.98 3.48 10.45
C ARG A 206 18.54 4.63 9.55
N LYS A 207 18.81 5.87 9.94
CA LYS A 207 18.53 7.05 9.12
C LYS A 207 19.29 6.97 7.80
N LEU A 208 20.59 6.68 7.84
CA LEU A 208 21.39 6.55 6.61
C LEU A 208 21.04 5.31 5.79
N VAL A 209 20.77 4.17 6.44
CA VAL A 209 20.22 2.99 5.73
C VAL A 209 18.94 3.37 4.99
N GLY A 210 18.01 4.06 5.64
CA GLY A 210 16.78 4.50 5.02
C GLY A 210 16.98 5.46 3.85
N GLU A 211 17.93 6.40 3.95
CA GLU A 211 18.32 7.29 2.85
C GLU A 211 18.85 6.49 1.63
N TYR A 212 19.68 5.46 1.85
CA TYR A 212 20.15 4.58 0.78
C TYR A 212 19.03 3.73 0.19
N VAL A 213 18.19 3.08 1.00
CA VAL A 213 17.06 2.28 0.49
C VAL A 213 16.12 3.13 -0.37
N LEU A 214 15.83 4.36 0.04
CA LEU A 214 14.98 5.25 -0.76
C LEU A 214 15.64 5.65 -2.09
N ARG A 215 16.92 6.05 -2.04
CA ARG A 215 17.63 6.56 -3.22
C ARG A 215 18.06 5.45 -4.18
N GLU A 216 18.76 4.45 -3.65
CA GLU A 216 19.43 3.40 -4.41
C GLU A 216 18.49 2.27 -4.84
N PHE A 217 17.37 2.08 -4.12
CA PHE A 217 16.37 1.08 -4.50
C PHE A 217 15.09 1.70 -5.00
N TYR A 218 14.25 2.31 -4.17
CA TYR A 218 12.88 2.67 -4.61
C TYR A 218 12.83 3.71 -5.72
N ARG A 219 13.63 4.78 -5.64
CA ARG A 219 13.72 5.78 -6.71
C ARG A 219 14.38 5.22 -7.97
N ALA A 220 15.51 4.53 -7.81
CA ALA A 220 16.20 3.88 -8.92
C ALA A 220 15.31 2.83 -9.60
N TYR A 221 14.51 2.07 -8.84
CA TYR A 221 13.58 1.07 -9.35
C TYR A 221 12.50 1.70 -10.22
N ALA A 222 11.87 2.80 -9.75
CA ALA A 222 10.90 3.52 -10.56
C ALA A 222 11.51 4.08 -11.86
N GLU A 223 12.77 4.51 -11.84
CA GLU A 223 13.51 4.91 -13.04
C GLU A 223 13.78 3.72 -13.98
N GLU A 224 14.23 2.58 -13.46
CA GLU A 224 14.49 1.37 -14.22
C GLU A 224 13.22 0.81 -14.87
N CYS A 225 12.09 0.81 -14.15
CA CYS A 225 10.79 0.40 -14.70
C CYS A 225 10.41 1.25 -15.91
N ARG A 226 10.50 2.58 -15.80
CA ARG A 226 10.23 3.51 -16.91
C ARG A 226 11.19 3.30 -18.07
N ARG A 227 12.49 3.15 -17.78
CA ARG A 227 13.55 2.91 -18.77
C ARG A 227 13.28 1.67 -19.61
N HIS A 228 12.67 0.66 -18.99
CA HIS A 228 12.38 -0.64 -19.61
C HIS A 228 10.94 -0.79 -20.14
N GLY A 229 10.18 0.31 -20.25
CA GLY A 229 8.86 0.32 -20.89
C GLY A 229 7.70 -0.11 -20.00
N GLY A 230 7.93 -0.29 -18.70
CA GLY A 230 6.91 -0.50 -17.67
C GLY A 230 6.68 0.75 -16.80
N PHE A 231 5.99 0.55 -15.70
CA PHE A 231 5.89 1.50 -14.57
C PHE A 231 6.08 0.74 -13.26
N ALA A 232 6.48 1.43 -12.18
CA ALA A 232 6.65 0.78 -10.90
C ALA A 232 5.33 0.69 -10.14
N ARG A 233 4.99 -0.53 -9.73
CA ARG A 233 4.04 -0.80 -8.65
C ARG A 233 4.79 -1.42 -7.49
N VAL A 234 4.61 -0.91 -6.29
CA VAL A 234 5.50 -1.27 -5.18
C VAL A 234 4.75 -1.40 -3.86
N GLN A 235 4.98 -2.50 -3.17
CA GLN A 235 4.76 -2.64 -1.74
C GLN A 235 6.04 -2.23 -0.98
N CYS A 236 5.97 -1.16 -0.21
CA CYS A 236 7.13 -0.62 0.53
C CYS A 236 7.17 -1.07 1.99
N HIS A 237 6.12 -1.71 2.49
CA HIS A 237 6.05 -2.11 3.88
C HIS A 237 7.13 -3.14 4.23
N GLY A 238 7.58 -3.14 5.49
CA GLY A 238 8.75 -3.87 5.91
C GLY A 238 10.10 -3.21 5.55
N ALA A 239 10.14 -2.12 4.77
CA ALA A 239 11.41 -1.49 4.36
C ALA A 239 11.95 -0.48 5.37
N PRO A 240 13.26 -0.49 5.69
CA PRO A 240 13.86 0.36 6.74
C PRO A 240 14.07 1.80 6.27
N THR A 241 13.02 2.43 5.73
CA THR A 241 13.05 3.76 5.12
C THR A 241 11.81 4.59 5.48
N ASP A 242 11.74 5.82 4.98
CA ASP A 242 10.51 6.60 5.00
C ASP A 242 9.52 6.00 4.00
N LEU A 243 8.50 5.30 4.51
CA LEU A 243 7.51 4.61 3.68
C LEU A 243 6.69 5.59 2.83
N LEU A 244 6.44 6.82 3.29
CA LEU A 244 5.70 7.81 2.48
C LEU A 244 6.53 8.19 1.25
N ALA A 245 7.82 8.48 1.45
CA ALA A 245 8.73 8.82 0.37
C ALA A 245 8.95 7.64 -0.59
N ALA A 246 9.04 6.42 -0.07
CA ALA A 246 9.21 5.21 -0.88
C ALA A 246 7.99 4.92 -1.75
N TYR A 247 6.78 4.95 -1.17
CA TYR A 247 5.53 4.79 -1.92
C TYR A 247 5.33 5.88 -2.97
N ALA A 248 5.69 7.13 -2.65
CA ALA A 248 5.59 8.25 -3.57
C ALA A 248 6.56 8.18 -4.76
N ALA A 249 7.67 7.45 -4.63
CA ALA A 249 8.61 7.21 -5.72
C ALA A 249 8.00 6.36 -6.84
N ALA A 250 7.06 5.47 -6.52
CA ALA A 250 6.37 4.61 -7.48
C ALA A 250 5.23 5.35 -8.21
N GLU A 251 4.88 4.89 -9.41
CA GLU A 251 3.67 5.36 -10.10
C GLU A 251 2.39 4.81 -9.47
N VAL A 252 2.43 3.59 -8.93
CA VAL A 252 1.32 2.96 -8.22
C VAL A 252 1.80 2.42 -6.87
N PRO A 253 1.54 3.10 -5.74
CA PRO A 253 1.78 2.52 -4.43
C PRO A 253 0.78 1.40 -4.14
N GLU A 254 1.27 0.28 -3.62
CA GLU A 254 0.46 -0.89 -3.28
C GLU A 254 0.52 -1.20 -1.78
N SER A 255 -0.63 -1.30 -1.14
CA SER A 255 -0.77 -1.77 0.25
C SER A 255 -0.96 -3.30 0.30
N GLU A 256 -1.19 -3.83 1.50
CA GLU A 256 -1.61 -5.21 1.75
C GLU A 256 -2.67 -5.22 2.86
N ALA A 257 -3.43 -6.32 2.95
CA ALA A 257 -4.44 -6.52 3.97
C ALA A 257 -4.14 -7.72 4.88
N LEU A 258 -4.48 -7.55 6.16
CA LEU A 258 -4.43 -8.49 7.29
C LEU A 258 -3.05 -8.78 7.87
N LEU A 259 -2.03 -9.16 7.08
CA LEU A 259 -0.66 -9.05 7.62
C LEU A 259 -0.40 -7.61 8.07
N PHE A 260 -1.07 -6.65 7.43
CA PHE A 260 -1.23 -5.28 7.85
C PHE A 260 -2.72 -4.96 8.02
N ASP A 261 -3.12 -4.41 9.16
CA ASP A 261 -4.54 -4.07 9.37
C ASP A 261 -4.97 -3.02 8.32
N PRO A 262 -6.25 -2.95 7.90
CA PRO A 262 -6.66 -2.10 6.78
C PRO A 262 -6.25 -0.63 6.89
N GLU A 263 -6.18 -0.08 8.12
CA GLU A 263 -5.72 1.30 8.35
C GLU A 263 -4.27 1.56 7.91
N PHE A 264 -3.42 0.53 7.83
CA PHE A 264 -2.07 0.66 7.29
C PHE A 264 -2.06 1.21 5.86
N SER A 265 -3.10 0.93 5.08
CA SER A 265 -3.28 1.44 3.72
C SER A 265 -3.31 2.97 3.65
N GLN A 266 -3.58 3.65 4.77
CA GLN A 266 -3.52 5.11 4.85
C GLN A 266 -2.11 5.66 4.60
N ILE A 267 -1.04 4.88 4.81
CA ILE A 267 0.33 5.30 4.47
C ILE A 267 0.50 5.38 2.95
N ALA A 268 0.18 4.29 2.23
CA ALA A 268 0.21 4.26 0.77
C ALA A 268 -0.74 5.30 0.15
N ALA A 269 -1.93 5.46 0.72
CA ALA A 269 -2.90 6.46 0.28
C ALA A 269 -2.41 7.89 0.54
N SER A 270 -1.74 8.16 1.65
CA SER A 270 -1.16 9.48 1.94
C SER A 270 -0.03 9.81 0.96
N ALA A 271 0.87 8.85 0.70
CA ALA A 271 1.93 9.01 -0.29
C ALA A 271 1.37 9.29 -1.70
N ALA A 272 0.31 8.57 -2.11
CA ALA A 272 -0.35 8.80 -3.38
C ALA A 272 -0.96 10.20 -3.47
N VAL A 273 -1.62 10.67 -2.41
CA VAL A 273 -2.19 12.03 -2.37
C VAL A 273 -1.08 13.07 -2.53
N LEU A 274 0.00 12.95 -1.75
CA LEU A 274 1.13 13.88 -1.77
C LEU A 274 1.88 13.90 -3.11
N ALA A 275 1.95 12.77 -3.80
CA ALA A 275 2.60 12.63 -5.12
C ALA A 275 1.64 12.80 -6.32
N GLY A 276 0.36 13.11 -6.07
CA GLY A 276 -0.66 13.26 -7.11
C GLY A 276 -0.92 11.98 -7.91
N ARG A 277 -0.78 10.81 -7.28
CA ARG A 277 -1.05 9.50 -7.90
C ARG A 277 -2.54 9.20 -7.84
N PRO A 278 -3.20 8.91 -8.97
CA PRO A 278 -4.64 8.66 -8.99
C PRO A 278 -5.01 7.27 -8.47
N ILE A 279 -4.07 6.32 -8.47
CA ILE A 279 -4.30 4.91 -8.14
C ILE A 279 -3.50 4.54 -6.89
N VAL A 280 -4.18 3.86 -5.96
CA VAL A 280 -3.59 3.14 -4.83
C VAL A 280 -4.10 1.72 -4.91
N SER A 281 -3.20 0.76 -5.11
CA SER A 281 -3.59 -0.64 -5.12
C SER A 281 -3.44 -1.30 -3.75
N ALA A 282 -4.03 -2.48 -3.58
CA ALA A 282 -3.72 -3.35 -2.46
C ALA A 282 -3.76 -4.80 -2.90
N GLU A 283 -2.76 -5.56 -2.46
CA GLU A 283 -2.87 -7.00 -2.35
C GLU A 283 -3.93 -7.32 -1.28
N ALA A 284 -5.02 -7.93 -1.73
CA ALA A 284 -6.23 -8.12 -0.94
C ALA A 284 -6.49 -9.60 -0.66
N PHE A 285 -7.08 -9.85 0.51
CA PHE A 285 -7.58 -11.15 0.98
C PHE A 285 -6.49 -12.19 1.31
N THR A 286 -5.23 -11.75 1.38
CA THR A 286 -4.10 -12.58 1.83
C THR A 286 -4.29 -13.06 3.25
N CYS A 287 -4.07 -14.36 3.48
CA CYS A 287 -4.13 -15.01 4.81
C CYS A 287 -5.40 -14.70 5.61
N LEU A 288 -6.55 -14.60 4.94
CA LEU A 288 -7.83 -14.10 5.49
C LEU A 288 -8.14 -14.62 6.91
N TYR A 289 -8.01 -15.93 7.11
CA TYR A 289 -8.32 -16.61 8.37
C TYR A 289 -7.09 -17.17 9.10
N GLY A 290 -5.93 -16.59 8.81
CA GLY A 290 -4.67 -16.98 9.42
C GLY A 290 -3.73 -17.71 8.46
N TRP A 291 -2.45 -17.62 8.82
CA TRP A 291 -1.33 -18.11 8.02
C TRP A 291 -0.86 -19.47 8.50
N ARG A 292 -0.52 -20.33 7.54
CA ARG A 292 0.26 -21.54 7.76
C ARG A 292 1.48 -21.50 6.86
N ARG A 293 2.66 -21.79 7.42
CA ARG A 293 3.89 -21.84 6.63
C ARG A 293 3.76 -22.88 5.52
N TRP A 294 4.31 -22.55 4.36
CA TRP A 294 4.51 -23.47 3.24
C TRP A 294 4.95 -24.87 3.72
N PRO A 295 4.37 -25.96 3.18
CA PRO A 295 3.54 -26.00 1.96
C PRO A 295 2.05 -25.68 2.13
N GLY A 296 1.58 -25.25 3.30
CA GLY A 296 0.16 -24.96 3.52
C GLY A 296 -0.69 -26.24 3.61
N PRO A 297 -2.00 -26.20 3.27
CA PRO A 297 -2.77 -25.01 2.90
C PRO A 297 -2.94 -24.05 4.09
N GLY A 298 -3.34 -22.81 3.80
CA GLY A 298 -3.74 -21.83 4.82
C GLY A 298 -4.91 -22.34 5.67
N LEU A 299 -5.11 -21.74 6.85
CA LEU A 299 -6.27 -22.07 7.68
C LEU A 299 -7.56 -21.71 6.93
N HIS A 300 -8.52 -22.65 6.88
CA HIS A 300 -9.81 -22.47 6.19
C HIS A 300 -9.71 -22.08 4.70
N GLN A 301 -8.58 -22.41 4.06
CA GLN A 301 -8.42 -22.14 2.63
C GLN A 301 -9.41 -22.96 1.80
N GLY A 302 -10.11 -22.29 0.89
CA GLY A 302 -11.25 -22.85 0.13
C GLY A 302 -12.58 -22.80 0.87
N GLU A 303 -12.62 -22.33 2.12
CA GLU A 303 -13.84 -22.11 2.92
C GLU A 303 -14.15 -20.61 3.08
N GLU A 304 -13.52 -19.74 2.29
CA GLU A 304 -13.71 -18.29 2.39
C GLU A 304 -15.14 -17.86 2.13
N ARG A 305 -15.62 -16.93 2.96
CA ARG A 305 -16.99 -16.40 2.89
C ARG A 305 -16.98 -15.11 2.08
N ILE A 306 -17.84 -15.03 1.07
CA ILE A 306 -17.94 -13.82 0.24
C ILE A 306 -18.28 -12.55 1.05
N GLY A 307 -19.03 -12.69 2.15
CA GLY A 307 -19.34 -11.56 3.02
C GLY A 307 -18.11 -10.98 3.73
N ASP A 308 -17.14 -11.82 4.11
CA ASP A 308 -15.87 -11.37 4.69
C ASP A 308 -15.00 -10.66 3.62
N ILE A 309 -15.07 -11.13 2.37
CA ILE A 309 -14.42 -10.47 1.23
C ILE A 309 -14.97 -9.05 1.04
N TYR A 310 -16.30 -8.86 1.07
CA TYR A 310 -16.88 -7.52 1.01
C TYR A 310 -16.45 -6.64 2.17
N LEU A 311 -16.47 -7.19 3.39
CA LEU A 311 -16.11 -6.44 4.59
C LEU A 311 -14.66 -5.93 4.54
N LEU A 312 -13.72 -6.80 4.15
CA LEU A 312 -12.30 -6.44 4.04
C LEU A 312 -12.03 -5.50 2.85
N GLY A 313 -12.67 -5.74 1.69
CA GLY A 313 -12.54 -4.88 0.53
C GLY A 313 -13.04 -3.45 0.81
N ASP A 314 -14.20 -3.32 1.48
CA ASP A 314 -14.73 -2.03 1.92
C ASP A 314 -13.80 -1.33 2.91
N ALA A 315 -13.19 -2.09 3.84
CA ALA A 315 -12.22 -1.56 4.80
C ALA A 315 -10.99 -0.97 4.08
N LEU A 316 -10.45 -1.66 3.08
CA LEU A 316 -9.33 -1.18 2.28
C LEU A 316 -9.70 0.09 1.51
N ILE A 317 -10.88 0.11 0.87
CA ILE A 317 -11.33 1.26 0.08
C ILE A 317 -11.57 2.49 0.96
N ALA A 318 -12.20 2.31 2.13
CA ALA A 318 -12.36 3.37 3.11
C ALA A 318 -11.01 3.94 3.59
N ASN A 319 -9.96 3.13 3.62
CA ASN A 319 -8.59 3.56 3.97
C ASN A 319 -7.78 4.07 2.78
N GLY A 320 -8.41 4.28 1.62
CA GLY A 320 -7.84 5.01 0.48
C GLY A 320 -7.40 4.15 -0.70
N VAL A 321 -7.55 2.83 -0.63
CA VAL A 321 -7.32 1.93 -1.77
C VAL A 321 -8.41 2.15 -2.82
N ASN A 322 -8.06 2.12 -4.10
CA ASN A 322 -9.02 2.21 -5.20
C ASN A 322 -8.68 1.28 -6.37
N HIS A 323 -7.87 0.24 -6.11
CA HIS A 323 -7.63 -0.87 -7.02
C HIS A 323 -7.28 -2.14 -6.23
N LEU A 324 -8.12 -3.17 -6.28
CA LEU A 324 -7.88 -4.41 -5.55
C LEU A 324 -7.17 -5.44 -6.41
N ILE A 325 -6.12 -6.06 -5.88
CA ILE A 325 -5.42 -7.22 -6.45
C ILE A 325 -5.68 -8.42 -5.55
N TRP A 326 -6.54 -9.34 -5.97
CA TRP A 326 -6.82 -10.52 -5.17
C TRP A 326 -5.60 -11.44 -5.10
N HIS A 327 -5.29 -11.93 -3.90
CA HIS A 327 -4.20 -12.88 -3.64
C HIS A 327 -4.77 -14.29 -3.41
N GLY A 328 -5.12 -15.11 -4.40
CA GLY A 328 -4.94 -14.98 -5.84
C GLY A 328 -5.43 -16.27 -6.51
N THR A 329 -5.04 -16.52 -7.75
CA THR A 329 -5.41 -17.74 -8.50
C THR A 329 -4.18 -18.53 -8.90
N PRO A 330 -4.08 -19.84 -8.61
CA PRO A 330 -2.96 -20.64 -9.09
C PRO A 330 -3.13 -21.03 -10.56
N LEU A 331 -2.04 -21.06 -11.32
CA LEU A 331 -2.04 -21.57 -12.68
C LEU A 331 -2.45 -23.05 -12.69
N ARG A 332 -3.59 -23.33 -13.29
CA ARG A 332 -4.14 -24.66 -13.47
C ARG A 332 -3.54 -25.32 -14.71
N SER A 333 -3.42 -26.65 -14.68
CA SER A 333 -3.04 -27.45 -15.86
C SER A 333 -4.14 -28.44 -16.22
N SER A 334 -4.54 -28.50 -17.49
CA SER A 334 -5.58 -29.43 -17.96
C SER A 334 -5.15 -30.90 -17.90
N GLY A 335 -3.85 -31.17 -17.76
CA GLY A 335 -3.30 -32.52 -17.59
C GLY A 335 -3.38 -33.07 -16.15
N LEU A 336 -3.81 -32.26 -15.17
CA LEU A 336 -3.82 -32.65 -13.76
C LEU A 336 -5.20 -33.09 -13.28
N THR A 337 -5.21 -34.07 -12.36
CA THR A 337 -6.42 -34.46 -11.63
C THR A 337 -6.89 -33.35 -10.69
N PRO A 338 -8.16 -33.34 -10.24
CA PRO A 338 -8.64 -32.35 -9.27
C PRO A 338 -7.81 -32.29 -7.97
N GLU A 339 -7.28 -33.42 -7.51
CA GLU A 339 -6.42 -33.48 -6.32
C GLU A 339 -5.06 -32.80 -6.56
N GLN A 340 -4.44 -33.05 -7.71
CA GLN A 340 -3.19 -32.38 -8.12
C GLN A 340 -3.40 -30.87 -8.38
N GLN A 341 -4.58 -30.46 -8.86
CA GLN A 341 -4.89 -29.04 -8.99
C GLN A 341 -5.02 -28.36 -7.62
N ARG A 342 -5.48 -29.08 -6.60
CA ARG A 342 -5.55 -28.57 -5.22
C ARG A 342 -4.19 -28.44 -4.57
N SER A 343 -3.22 -29.31 -4.88
CA SER A 343 -1.84 -29.14 -4.36
C SER A 343 -1.16 -27.89 -4.91
N ARG A 344 -1.64 -27.35 -6.05
CA ARG A 344 -1.23 -26.06 -6.61
C ARG A 344 -1.84 -24.85 -5.91
N TRP A 345 -2.76 -25.00 -4.96
CA TRP A 345 -3.26 -23.85 -4.22
C TRP A 345 -2.11 -23.15 -3.51
N PHE A 346 -2.03 -21.83 -3.68
CA PHE A 346 -0.98 -21.07 -3.03
C PHE A 346 -1.17 -21.12 -1.52
N TYR A 347 -0.10 -21.29 -0.73
CA TYR A 347 -0.23 -21.65 0.69
C TYR A 347 -0.91 -20.59 1.57
N ALA A 348 -0.99 -19.34 1.10
CA ALA A 348 -1.75 -18.27 1.72
C ALA A 348 -3.08 -18.12 0.98
N SER A 349 -4.20 -18.20 1.72
CA SER A 349 -5.53 -17.84 1.23
C SER A 349 -5.53 -16.41 0.69
N VAL A 350 -6.42 -16.00 -0.20
CA VAL A 350 -7.65 -16.67 -0.70
C VAL A 350 -7.41 -17.57 -1.92
N HIS A 351 -8.17 -18.67 -2.04
CA HIS A 351 -8.21 -19.46 -3.28
C HIS A 351 -9.24 -18.92 -4.29
N ILE A 352 -8.78 -18.60 -5.50
CA ILE A 352 -9.64 -18.20 -6.63
C ILE A 352 -9.52 -19.24 -7.74
N GLY A 353 -10.65 -19.82 -8.12
CA GLY A 353 -10.77 -20.73 -9.24
C GLY A 353 -12.22 -21.20 -9.42
N PRO A 354 -12.51 -21.99 -10.47
CA PRO A 354 -13.84 -22.56 -10.68
C PRO A 354 -14.33 -23.46 -9.53
N ASP A 355 -13.41 -23.89 -8.66
CA ASP A 355 -13.63 -24.72 -7.48
C ASP A 355 -13.62 -23.94 -6.16
N ALA A 356 -13.56 -22.60 -6.20
CA ALA A 356 -13.71 -21.77 -5.01
C ALA A 356 -15.15 -21.79 -4.47
N ALA A 357 -15.31 -21.71 -3.14
CA ALA A 357 -16.62 -21.80 -2.49
C ALA A 357 -17.63 -20.71 -2.91
N PHE A 358 -17.12 -19.57 -3.40
CA PHE A 358 -17.89 -18.39 -3.81
C PHE A 358 -17.71 -18.09 -5.32
N ALA A 359 -17.32 -19.08 -6.13
CA ALA A 359 -17.03 -18.88 -7.54
C ALA A 359 -18.19 -18.24 -8.33
N ASP A 360 -19.43 -18.66 -8.07
CA ASP A 360 -20.64 -18.13 -8.73
C ASP A 360 -20.94 -16.66 -8.33
N GLU A 361 -20.38 -16.19 -7.22
CA GLU A 361 -20.59 -14.85 -6.68
C GLU A 361 -19.50 -13.85 -7.11
N LEU A 362 -18.41 -14.34 -7.72
CA LEU A 362 -17.29 -13.52 -8.20
C LEU A 362 -17.73 -12.39 -9.15
N PRO A 363 -18.59 -12.61 -10.17
CA PRO A 363 -18.97 -11.54 -11.09
C PRO A 363 -19.63 -10.36 -10.38
N ALA A 364 -20.60 -10.63 -9.50
CA ALA A 364 -21.30 -9.59 -8.74
C ALA A 364 -20.38 -8.88 -7.73
N CYS A 365 -19.45 -9.63 -7.12
CA CYS A 365 -18.47 -9.09 -6.20
C CYS A 365 -17.48 -8.14 -6.90
N ASN A 366 -16.95 -8.56 -8.05
CA ASN A 366 -16.03 -7.76 -8.83
C ASN A 366 -16.71 -6.54 -9.45
N GLU A 367 -17.97 -6.64 -9.86
CA GLU A 367 -18.78 -5.49 -10.32
C GLU A 367 -18.96 -4.47 -9.20
N TYR A 368 -19.35 -4.90 -8.01
CA TYR A 368 -19.45 -4.05 -6.82
C TYR A 368 -18.14 -3.29 -6.58
N PHE A 369 -17.01 -3.98 -6.48
CA PHE A 369 -15.72 -3.33 -6.24
C PHE A 369 -15.31 -2.40 -7.38
N ALA A 370 -15.64 -2.74 -8.63
CA ALA A 370 -15.38 -1.89 -9.77
C ALA A 370 -16.12 -0.55 -9.66
N GLU A 371 -17.40 -0.56 -9.28
CA GLU A 371 -18.22 0.64 -9.10
C GLU A 371 -17.69 1.52 -7.97
N VAL A 372 -17.40 0.95 -6.80
CA VAL A 372 -16.86 1.72 -5.67
C VAL A 372 -15.49 2.29 -6.00
N CYS A 373 -14.58 1.47 -6.55
CA CYS A 373 -13.24 1.91 -6.93
C CYS A 373 -13.27 2.98 -8.03
N ALA A 374 -14.19 2.89 -8.99
CA ALA A 374 -14.38 3.93 -10.00
C ALA A 374 -14.77 5.26 -9.36
N ALA A 375 -15.74 5.26 -8.43
CA ALA A 375 -16.11 6.47 -7.69
C ALA A 375 -14.93 7.03 -6.88
N MET A 376 -14.11 6.17 -6.27
CA MET A 376 -12.93 6.56 -5.48
C MET A 376 -11.71 6.98 -6.33
N ARG A 377 -11.82 6.96 -7.66
CA ARG A 377 -10.83 7.51 -8.60
C ARG A 377 -11.23 8.88 -9.15
N GLU A 378 -12.46 9.33 -8.93
CA GLU A 378 -12.94 10.60 -9.49
C GLU A 378 -12.27 11.80 -8.81
N GLY A 379 -11.99 12.85 -9.59
CA GLY A 379 -11.45 14.11 -9.07
C GLY A 379 -10.16 13.92 -8.28
N HIS A 380 -10.06 14.53 -7.11
CA HIS A 380 -8.92 14.37 -6.18
C HIS A 380 -9.40 13.96 -4.78
N PRO A 381 -8.54 13.34 -3.95
CA PRO A 381 -8.82 13.16 -2.52
C PRO A 381 -9.11 14.51 -1.85
N TYR A 382 -10.08 14.54 -0.94
CA TYR A 382 -10.24 15.67 -0.03
C TYR A 382 -9.16 15.58 1.06
N THR A 383 -8.60 16.71 1.50
CA THR A 383 -7.62 16.78 2.59
C THR A 383 -7.87 18.04 3.42
N ASP A 384 -7.61 17.99 4.72
CA ASP A 384 -7.72 19.18 5.60
C ASP A 384 -6.60 19.26 6.63
N VAL A 385 -6.24 18.13 7.29
CA VAL A 385 -5.22 18.10 8.33
C VAL A 385 -4.02 17.26 7.91
N ALA A 386 -2.83 17.87 7.87
CA ALA A 386 -1.58 17.14 7.75
C ALA A 386 -1.20 16.57 9.11
N VAL A 387 -0.80 15.30 9.17
CA VAL A 387 -0.35 14.65 10.41
C VAL A 387 1.09 14.21 10.23
N TYR A 388 2.00 14.75 11.04
CA TYR A 388 3.40 14.37 10.99
C TYR A 388 3.56 12.89 11.34
N LEU A 389 4.20 12.12 10.46
CA LEU A 389 4.55 10.73 10.68
C LEU A 389 5.71 10.67 11.68
N PRO A 390 5.53 10.12 12.89
CA PRO A 390 6.57 10.07 13.92
C PRO A 390 7.56 8.93 13.65
N LEU A 391 8.25 8.98 12.50
CA LEU A 391 9.18 7.94 12.06
C LEU A 391 10.39 7.85 13.01
N GLU A 392 10.78 8.98 13.59
CA GLU A 392 11.89 9.07 14.52
C GLU A 392 11.64 8.26 15.79
N ASP A 393 10.45 8.38 16.37
CA ASP A 393 10.01 7.56 17.52
C ASP A 393 10.19 6.07 17.21
N LYS A 394 9.73 5.65 16.03
CA LYS A 394 9.76 4.25 15.61
C LYS A 394 11.17 3.75 15.31
N ARG A 395 12.08 4.62 14.83
CA ARG A 395 13.50 4.30 14.62
C ARG A 395 14.30 4.26 15.91
N MET A 396 13.94 5.09 16.90
CA MET A 396 14.54 5.08 18.24
C MET A 396 14.21 3.78 18.97
N LEU A 397 13.03 3.21 18.74
CA LEU A 397 12.61 1.91 19.26
C LEU A 397 13.31 0.71 18.58
N GLY A 398 13.26 -0.45 19.22
CA GLY A 398 13.91 -1.68 18.75
C GLY A 398 12.96 -2.63 18.01
N LYS A 399 13.08 -3.91 18.34
CA LYS A 399 12.14 -4.96 17.92
C LYS A 399 10.80 -4.81 18.65
N LEU A 400 9.72 -5.20 18.00
CA LEU A 400 8.42 -5.36 18.63
C LEU A 400 8.48 -6.44 19.74
N PRO A 401 7.66 -6.32 20.81
CA PRO A 401 7.36 -7.43 21.70
C PRO A 401 6.88 -8.65 20.91
N GLU A 402 7.24 -9.86 21.34
CA GLU A 402 6.99 -11.10 20.59
C GLU A 402 5.48 -11.30 20.31
N GLU A 403 4.64 -10.96 21.27
CA GLU A 403 3.18 -11.01 21.19
C GLU A 403 2.57 -10.06 20.14
N ASN A 404 3.30 -9.03 19.73
CA ASN A 404 2.87 -8.04 18.75
C ASN A 404 3.49 -8.28 17.37
N ARG A 405 4.37 -9.29 17.24
CA ARG A 405 4.97 -9.63 15.95
C ARG A 405 3.98 -10.38 15.09
N LYS A 406 3.96 -10.02 13.82
CA LYS A 406 3.21 -10.72 12.76
C LYS A 406 4.20 -11.55 11.93
N PRO A 407 3.74 -12.51 11.09
CA PRO A 407 4.64 -13.34 10.28
C PRO A 407 5.69 -12.56 9.46
N SER A 408 5.40 -11.30 9.12
CA SER A 408 6.23 -10.39 8.33
C SER A 408 6.55 -9.06 9.06
N GLY A 409 6.54 -9.03 10.40
CA GLY A 409 6.79 -7.79 11.15
C GLY A 409 7.52 -8.01 12.48
N ASP A 410 8.76 -7.53 12.55
CA ASP A 410 9.67 -7.69 13.68
C ASP A 410 10.00 -6.36 14.40
N TYR A 411 9.74 -5.21 13.77
CA TYR A 411 10.29 -3.91 14.19
C TYR A 411 9.26 -2.79 14.23
N HIS A 412 9.45 -1.83 15.14
CA HIS A 412 8.56 -0.68 15.26
C HIS A 412 8.57 0.23 14.01
N TRP A 413 9.68 0.33 13.30
CA TRP A 413 9.81 1.18 12.11
C TRP A 413 9.03 0.67 10.90
N GLU A 414 8.43 -0.53 10.98
CA GLU A 414 7.55 -1.07 9.94
C GLU A 414 6.13 -0.48 10.01
N LEU A 415 5.81 0.27 11.08
CA LEU A 415 4.61 1.11 11.23
C LEU A 415 3.26 0.37 11.26
N HIS A 416 3.24 -0.91 11.67
CA HIS A 416 2.03 -1.76 11.68
C HIS A 416 0.92 -1.19 12.59
N ASP A 417 1.31 -0.53 13.68
CA ASP A 417 0.44 -0.02 14.75
C ASP A 417 0.04 1.44 14.55
N LEU A 418 0.44 2.06 13.44
CA LEU A 418 0.17 3.47 13.21
C LEU A 418 -1.33 3.70 12.98
N ARG A 419 -1.90 4.69 13.67
CA ARG A 419 -3.30 5.12 13.55
C ARG A 419 -3.38 6.63 13.69
N PHE A 420 -4.30 7.25 12.97
CA PHE A 420 -4.57 8.67 13.20
C PHE A 420 -5.19 8.91 14.59
N PRO A 421 -4.88 10.04 15.24
CA PRO A 421 -5.52 10.43 16.49
C PRO A 421 -7.05 10.51 16.36
N ALA A 422 -7.77 9.96 17.35
CA ALA A 422 -9.23 9.93 17.35
C ALA A 422 -9.88 11.34 17.32
N GLU A 423 -9.21 12.37 17.86
CA GLU A 423 -9.70 13.76 17.82
C GLU A 423 -9.73 14.35 16.39
N LEU A 424 -9.03 13.72 15.43
CA LEU A 424 -9.04 14.08 14.02
C LEU A 424 -10.12 13.33 13.21
N ALA A 425 -10.96 12.53 13.87
CA ALA A 425 -12.07 11.86 13.21
C ALA A 425 -12.97 12.87 12.50
N GLY A 426 -13.15 12.70 11.18
CA GLY A 426 -13.96 13.59 10.35
C GLY A 426 -13.23 14.81 9.79
N TYR A 427 -11.95 15.00 10.08
CA TYR A 427 -11.06 15.99 9.43
C TYR A 427 -10.29 15.42 8.23
N HIS A 428 -10.52 14.15 7.90
CA HIS A 428 -9.87 13.43 6.79
C HIS A 428 -8.34 13.63 6.76
N PRO A 429 -7.64 13.22 7.85
CA PRO A 429 -6.21 13.44 8.02
C PRO A 429 -5.36 12.70 6.97
N THR A 430 -4.15 13.22 6.71
CA THR A 430 -3.16 12.63 5.79
C THR A 430 -1.78 12.63 6.43
N TRP A 431 -1.06 11.51 6.37
CA TRP A 431 0.30 11.41 6.90
C TRP A 431 1.27 12.22 6.03
N VAL A 432 2.17 12.98 6.66
CA VAL A 432 3.26 13.72 6.01
C VAL A 432 4.58 13.46 6.74
N SER A 433 5.70 13.43 6.03
CA SER A 433 7.04 13.35 6.62
C SER A 433 7.87 14.59 6.26
N ASP A 434 9.05 14.76 6.88
CA ASP A 434 9.98 15.84 6.51
C ASP A 434 10.31 15.82 5.01
N HIS A 435 10.30 14.65 4.36
CA HIS A 435 10.55 14.55 2.93
C HIS A 435 9.68 15.52 2.11
N PHE A 436 8.41 15.67 2.47
CA PHE A 436 7.48 16.59 1.82
C PHE A 436 7.46 17.97 2.46
N LEU A 437 7.59 18.06 3.79
CA LEU A 437 7.55 19.34 4.50
C LEU A 437 8.73 20.25 4.14
N ARG A 438 9.87 19.67 3.80
CA ARG A 438 11.07 20.39 3.36
C ARG A 438 10.79 21.35 2.22
N ASP A 439 9.99 20.92 1.25
CA ASP A 439 9.64 21.69 0.05
C ASP A 439 8.25 22.34 0.14
N ALA A 440 7.51 22.09 1.23
CA ALA A 440 6.19 22.66 1.45
C ALA A 440 6.23 24.17 1.74
N ASP A 441 5.15 24.88 1.41
CA ASP A 441 4.96 26.30 1.68
C ASP A 441 3.57 26.59 2.26
N PHE A 442 3.50 27.56 3.18
CA PHE A 442 2.24 28.07 3.70
C PHE A 442 1.98 29.47 3.14
N ARG A 443 0.90 29.60 2.37
CA ARG A 443 0.47 30.86 1.76
C ARG A 443 -1.04 30.91 1.67
N ASP A 444 -1.60 32.11 1.70
CA ASP A 444 -3.04 32.34 1.59
C ASP A 444 -3.90 31.52 2.58
N GLY A 445 -3.33 31.17 3.74
CA GLY A 445 -3.98 30.38 4.78
C GLY A 445 -4.00 28.87 4.53
N ILE A 446 -3.26 28.37 3.53
CA ILE A 446 -3.19 26.96 3.13
C ILE A 446 -1.73 26.49 3.11
N LEU A 447 -1.49 25.30 3.63
CA LEU A 447 -0.25 24.55 3.49
C LEU A 447 -0.30 23.77 2.17
N HIS A 448 0.57 24.11 1.23
CA HIS A 448 0.81 23.31 0.04
C HIS A 448 1.97 22.36 0.31
N CYS A 449 1.72 21.06 0.24
CA CYS A 449 2.68 20.02 0.57
C CYS A 449 2.55 18.89 -0.47
N GLY A 450 3.52 18.82 -1.38
CA GLY A 450 3.37 18.02 -2.60
C GLY A 450 2.18 18.52 -3.43
N GLU A 451 1.33 17.60 -3.87
CA GLU A 451 0.08 17.87 -4.59
C GLU A 451 -1.15 18.02 -3.65
N ALA A 452 -0.91 18.05 -2.34
CA ALA A 452 -1.96 18.12 -1.31
C ALA A 452 -2.02 19.49 -0.64
N GLU A 453 -3.21 19.80 -0.10
CA GLU A 453 -3.48 21.06 0.59
C GLU A 453 -4.05 20.81 1.99
N PHE A 454 -3.57 21.57 2.97
CA PHE A 454 -3.99 21.44 4.37
C PHE A 454 -4.20 22.81 5.01
N THR A 455 -5.02 22.86 6.05
CA THR A 455 -5.26 24.09 6.81
C THR A 455 -4.46 24.15 8.11
N SER A 456 -4.04 22.98 8.61
CA SER A 456 -3.29 22.85 9.87
C SER A 456 -2.41 21.60 9.85
N LEU A 457 -1.43 21.56 10.74
CA LEU A 457 -0.55 20.41 10.95
C LEU A 457 -0.68 19.88 12.38
N TYR A 458 -0.78 18.56 12.52
CA TYR A 458 -0.79 17.85 13.79
C TYR A 458 0.52 17.11 14.00
N LEU A 459 1.16 17.31 15.14
CA LEU A 459 2.43 16.69 15.51
C LEU A 459 2.34 16.08 16.91
N ASP A 460 2.41 14.74 16.97
CA ASP A 460 2.58 13.98 18.20
C ASP A 460 3.79 13.06 18.05
N ALA A 461 4.95 13.54 18.50
CA ALA A 461 6.22 12.80 18.46
C ALA A 461 7.06 13.08 19.70
N GLU A 462 7.71 12.05 20.25
CA GLU A 462 8.69 12.22 21.34
C GLU A 462 10.05 12.68 20.81
N TRP A 463 10.41 12.23 19.62
CA TRP A 463 11.64 12.53 18.91
C TRP A 463 11.34 13.27 17.61
N LEU A 464 12.11 14.30 17.32
CA LEU A 464 11.99 15.07 16.08
C LEU A 464 13.39 15.38 15.56
N ASP A 465 13.64 15.03 14.29
CA ASP A 465 14.94 15.31 13.67
C ASP A 465 15.17 16.83 13.52
N ALA A 466 16.43 17.27 13.58
CA ALA A 466 16.76 18.69 13.43
C ALA A 466 16.34 19.26 12.07
N GLU A 467 16.42 18.44 11.01
CA GLU A 467 15.94 18.79 9.66
C GLU A 467 14.42 19.02 9.64
N ALA A 468 13.65 18.11 10.26
CA ALA A 468 12.20 18.22 10.38
C ALA A 468 11.78 19.46 11.18
N LEU A 469 12.47 19.71 12.30
CA LEU A 469 12.24 20.91 13.11
C LEU A 469 12.51 22.19 12.31
N ALA A 470 13.58 22.25 11.54
CA ALA A 470 13.88 23.41 10.70
C ALA A 470 12.77 23.65 9.65
N SER A 471 12.25 22.58 9.02
CA SER A 471 11.10 22.66 8.11
C SER A 471 9.85 23.22 8.82
N LEU A 472 9.55 22.73 10.02
CA LEU A 472 8.38 23.18 10.81
C LEU A 472 8.51 24.62 11.28
N THR A 473 9.68 25.02 11.78
CA THR A 473 9.95 26.41 12.21
C THR A 473 9.81 27.37 11.03
N ARG A 474 10.29 26.99 9.83
CA ARG A 474 10.07 27.77 8.60
C ARG A 474 8.58 27.92 8.28
N LEU A 475 7.79 26.85 8.36
CA LEU A 475 6.35 26.88 8.07
C LEU A 475 5.56 27.70 9.12
N VAL A 476 5.95 27.63 10.39
CA VAL A 476 5.34 28.45 11.45
C VAL A 476 5.66 29.94 11.29
N ARG A 477 6.87 30.31 10.83
CA ARG A 477 7.19 31.70 10.46
C ARG A 477 6.28 32.21 9.32
N GLN A 478 5.85 31.32 8.42
CA GLN A 478 4.89 31.65 7.36
C GLN A 478 3.45 31.75 7.87
N GLY A 479 3.17 31.27 9.09
CA GLY A 479 1.88 31.41 9.77
C GLY A 479 1.07 30.13 9.90
N LEU A 480 1.64 28.96 9.57
CA LEU A 480 0.99 27.66 9.68
C LEU A 480 0.52 27.39 11.12
N PRO A 481 -0.77 27.08 11.36
CA PRO A 481 -1.24 26.55 12.65
C PRO A 481 -0.74 25.13 12.89
N ILE A 482 -0.10 24.89 14.04
CA ILE A 482 0.43 23.58 14.42
C ILE A 482 -0.11 23.12 15.78
N CYS A 483 -0.69 21.94 15.83
CA CYS A 483 -1.00 21.23 17.07
C CYS A 483 0.25 20.43 17.48
N LEU A 484 0.94 20.86 18.53
CA LEU A 484 2.13 20.19 19.06
C LEU A 484 1.77 19.49 20.37
N LYS A 485 1.55 18.17 20.33
CA LYS A 485 1.08 17.41 21.50
C LYS A 485 2.13 17.16 22.57
N ARG A 486 3.39 17.08 22.17
CA ARG A 486 4.53 16.79 23.05
C ARG A 486 5.63 17.79 22.76
N HIS A 487 6.50 17.99 23.75
CA HIS A 487 7.73 18.73 23.57
C HIS A 487 8.83 17.77 23.12
N PRO A 488 9.20 17.72 21.83
CA PRO A 488 10.10 16.70 21.30
C PRO A 488 11.54 16.87 21.78
N ARG A 489 12.31 15.79 21.67
CA ARG A 489 13.76 15.73 21.85
C ARG A 489 14.44 15.47 20.51
N GLN A 490 15.71 15.83 20.41
CA GLN A 490 16.51 15.50 19.23
C GLN A 490 17.02 14.06 19.31
N PRO A 491 16.78 13.22 18.29
CA PRO A 491 17.43 11.91 18.19
C PRO A 491 18.85 12.04 17.62
N GLY A 492 19.59 10.93 17.64
CA GLY A 492 20.94 10.85 17.07
C GLY A 492 22.05 11.24 18.04
N ARG A 493 23.28 10.83 17.72
CA ARG A 493 24.40 10.89 18.68
C ARG A 493 25.01 12.28 18.80
N VAL A 494 25.02 13.04 17.71
CA VAL A 494 25.63 14.38 17.66
C VAL A 494 24.51 15.41 17.62
N PRO A 495 24.31 16.20 18.71
CA PRO A 495 23.24 17.18 18.77
C PRO A 495 23.49 18.32 17.77
N SER A 496 22.41 18.84 17.19
CA SER A 496 22.45 20.05 16.37
C SER A 496 22.61 21.26 17.30
N PRO A 497 23.49 22.22 16.96
CA PRO A 497 23.66 23.42 17.76
C PRO A 497 22.40 24.30 17.78
N ASP A 498 21.55 24.19 16.76
CA ASP A 498 20.39 25.06 16.55
C ASP A 498 19.08 24.48 17.12
N PHE A 499 19.05 23.18 17.46
CA PHE A 499 17.81 22.47 17.81
C PHE A 499 17.02 23.14 18.94
N VAL A 500 17.70 23.51 20.03
CA VAL A 500 17.04 24.15 21.18
C VAL A 500 16.47 25.52 20.79
N CYS A 501 17.21 26.29 19.98
CA CYS A 501 16.75 27.60 19.52
C CYS A 501 15.54 27.48 18.60
N ASP A 502 15.59 26.56 17.64
CA ASP A 502 14.49 26.32 16.71
C ASP A 502 13.23 25.80 17.41
N LEU A 503 13.39 24.94 18.43
CA LEU A 503 12.26 24.42 19.22
C LEU A 503 11.65 25.49 20.13
N ASP A 504 12.48 26.33 20.74
CA ASP A 504 12.04 27.50 21.49
C ASP A 504 11.25 28.46 20.58
N GLU A 505 11.69 28.66 19.34
CA GLU A 505 11.00 29.50 18.38
C GLU A 505 9.66 28.90 17.95
N LEU A 506 9.63 27.61 17.63
CA LEU A 506 8.42 26.89 17.28
C LEU A 506 7.37 27.02 18.40
N THR A 507 7.76 26.69 19.63
CA THR A 507 6.86 26.63 20.80
C THR A 507 6.38 27.99 21.28
N ARG A 508 7.16 29.06 21.12
CA ARG A 508 6.76 30.43 21.50
C ARG A 508 5.90 31.13 20.44
N SER A 509 5.74 30.53 19.27
CA SER A 509 4.86 31.08 18.24
C SER A 509 3.41 31.08 18.69
N GLY A 510 2.70 32.20 18.49
CA GLY A 510 1.25 32.31 18.73
C GLY A 510 0.38 31.47 17.76
N ARG A 511 0.99 30.60 16.95
CA ARG A 511 0.34 29.67 16.01
C ARG A 511 0.42 28.21 16.47
N VAL A 512 1.03 27.94 17.63
CA VAL A 512 1.21 26.59 18.16
C VAL A 512 0.40 26.42 19.44
N ALA A 513 -0.33 25.30 19.54
CA ALA A 513 -1.06 24.89 20.74
C ALA A 513 -0.98 23.37 20.91
N ASP A 514 -1.31 22.86 22.10
CA ASP A 514 -1.32 21.42 22.43
C ASP A 514 -2.73 20.77 22.32
N HIS A 515 -3.77 21.58 22.20
CA HIS A 515 -5.13 21.14 21.93
C HIS A 515 -5.51 21.44 20.48
N PHE A 516 -5.89 20.42 19.72
CA PHE A 516 -6.15 20.58 18.28
C PHE A 516 -7.28 21.59 17.99
N ALA A 517 -8.30 21.66 18.87
CA ALA A 517 -9.41 22.61 18.73
C ALA A 517 -8.98 24.09 18.73
N GLU A 518 -7.80 24.42 19.27
CA GLU A 518 -7.28 25.80 19.31
C GLU A 518 -6.60 26.21 17.99
N VAL A 519 -6.16 25.24 17.19
CA VAL A 519 -5.49 25.47 15.90
C VAL A 519 -6.30 25.02 14.70
N ALA A 520 -7.39 24.27 14.91
CA ALA A 520 -8.31 23.85 13.87
C ALA A 520 -8.91 25.07 13.16
N VAL A 521 -8.60 25.21 11.87
CA VAL A 521 -9.06 26.35 11.05
C VAL A 521 -10.51 26.16 10.61
N ARG A 522 -10.93 24.92 10.38
CA ARG A 522 -12.26 24.54 9.91
C ARG A 522 -12.86 23.51 10.86
N PRO A 523 -14.19 23.45 11.01
CA PRO A 523 -14.84 22.31 11.66
C PRO A 523 -14.67 21.04 10.80
N PRO A 524 -14.83 19.83 11.37
CA PRO A 524 -14.69 18.61 10.61
C PRO A 524 -15.76 18.52 9.52
N VAL A 525 -15.36 18.03 8.34
CA VAL A 525 -16.25 17.83 7.19
C VAL A 525 -17.36 16.84 7.54
N LEU A 526 -17.06 15.81 8.32
CA LEU A 526 -18.03 14.84 8.81
C LEU A 526 -18.04 14.82 10.34
N ALA A 527 -19.23 14.71 10.91
CA ALA A 527 -19.40 14.52 12.35
C ALA A 527 -20.57 13.58 12.63
N GLY A 528 -20.53 12.88 13.75
CA GLY A 528 -21.58 11.98 14.17
C GLY A 528 -21.19 11.23 15.44
N PRO A 529 -22.11 10.51 16.08
CA PRO A 529 -21.80 9.75 17.29
C PRO A 529 -20.73 8.68 17.05
N VAL A 530 -20.80 8.01 15.90
CA VAL A 530 -19.81 7.05 15.40
C VAL A 530 -19.75 7.22 13.88
N LEU A 531 -18.61 7.66 13.36
CA LEU A 531 -18.41 7.77 11.92
C LEU A 531 -18.06 6.38 11.35
N PRO A 532 -18.80 5.86 10.37
CA PRO A 532 -18.36 4.68 9.63
C PRO A 532 -17.02 4.95 8.94
N PRO A 533 -16.19 3.92 8.68
CA PRO A 533 -15.01 4.09 7.83
C PRO A 533 -15.42 4.70 6.49
N HIS A 534 -14.70 5.71 6.02
CA HIS A 534 -15.11 6.48 4.86
C HIS A 534 -13.93 7.07 4.10
N ARG A 535 -14.15 7.32 2.81
CA ARG A 535 -13.20 8.03 1.94
C ARG A 535 -13.93 9.11 1.15
N ILE A 536 -13.31 10.29 1.07
CA ILE A 536 -13.89 11.47 0.39
C ILE A 536 -13.05 11.82 -0.83
N ARG A 537 -13.73 11.98 -1.97
CA ARG A 537 -13.21 12.58 -3.19
C ARG A 537 -13.94 13.89 -3.47
N GLN A 538 -13.27 14.83 -4.11
CA GLN A 538 -13.83 16.08 -4.58
C GLN A 538 -13.69 16.19 -6.09
N THR A 539 -14.80 16.48 -6.76
CA THR A 539 -14.91 16.60 -8.23
C THR A 539 -15.49 17.96 -8.59
N GLY A 540 -14.64 18.96 -8.84
CA GLY A 540 -15.10 20.32 -9.07
C GLY A 540 -15.92 20.84 -7.89
N ASP A 541 -17.23 20.96 -8.08
CA ASP A 541 -18.20 21.45 -7.09
C ASP A 541 -18.93 20.33 -6.31
N GLU A 542 -18.58 19.06 -6.47
CA GLU A 542 -19.21 17.94 -5.74
C GLU A 542 -18.23 17.21 -4.81
N LEU A 543 -18.77 16.67 -3.72
CA LEU A 543 -18.13 15.61 -2.94
C LEU A 543 -18.72 14.25 -3.31
N VAL A 544 -17.84 13.26 -3.44
CA VAL A 544 -18.16 11.84 -3.59
C VAL A 544 -17.60 11.12 -2.38
N ILE A 545 -18.48 10.56 -1.55
CA ILE A 545 -18.12 9.96 -0.26
C ILE A 545 -18.55 8.50 -0.27
N PHE A 546 -17.60 7.60 -0.11
CA PHE A 546 -17.89 6.21 0.19
C PHE A 546 -17.91 6.03 1.71
N PHE A 547 -18.97 5.41 2.22
CA PHE A 547 -19.08 4.96 3.61
C PHE A 547 -19.14 3.44 3.62
N ALA A 548 -18.17 2.78 4.25
CA ALA A 548 -18.23 1.35 4.51
C ALA A 548 -19.20 1.04 5.65
N HIS A 549 -19.65 -0.21 5.74
CA HIS A 549 -20.40 -0.68 6.90
C HIS A 549 -19.53 -0.56 8.19
N PRO A 550 -20.08 -0.17 9.36
CA PRO A 550 -19.28 0.04 10.58
C PRO A 550 -18.46 -1.17 11.04
N GLN A 551 -18.85 -2.39 10.67
CA GLN A 551 -18.05 -3.60 10.96
C GLN A 551 -16.77 -3.73 10.13
N ALA A 552 -16.60 -2.92 9.08
CA ALA A 552 -15.34 -2.84 8.35
C ALA A 552 -14.26 -2.08 9.14
N ALA A 553 -14.63 -1.45 10.27
CA ALA A 553 -13.68 -0.77 11.15
C ALA A 553 -12.93 -1.79 12.03
N GLY A 554 -11.62 -1.59 12.23
CA GLY A 554 -10.84 -2.34 13.21
C GLY A 554 -10.76 -3.85 12.91
N LEU A 555 -10.80 -4.24 11.63
CA LEU A 555 -10.51 -5.61 11.24
C LEU A 555 -9.04 -5.90 11.55
N THR A 556 -8.80 -7.00 12.27
CA THR A 556 -7.45 -7.44 12.66
C THR A 556 -7.20 -8.84 12.13
N TYR A 557 -5.92 -9.15 11.93
CA TYR A 557 -5.50 -10.51 11.59
C TYR A 557 -5.37 -11.43 12.82
N PRO A 558 -5.77 -12.71 12.70
CA PRO A 558 -6.58 -13.26 11.61
C PRO A 558 -8.05 -12.82 11.73
N MET A 559 -8.78 -12.71 10.61
CA MET A 559 -10.23 -12.52 10.67
C MET A 559 -10.90 -13.80 11.17
N MET A 560 -12.05 -13.65 11.84
CA MET A 560 -12.88 -14.81 12.18
C MET A 560 -13.66 -15.26 10.93
N PRO A 561 -13.68 -16.56 10.60
CA PRO A 561 -14.52 -17.05 9.50
C PRO A 561 -16.00 -16.70 9.71
N GLY A 562 -16.62 -16.04 8.74
CA GLY A 562 -18.01 -15.59 8.83
C GLY A 562 -18.20 -14.38 9.75
N GLN A 563 -17.16 -13.55 9.97
CA GLN A 563 -17.27 -12.32 10.74
C GLN A 563 -18.37 -11.40 10.19
N CYS A 564 -18.60 -11.41 8.88
CA CYS A 564 -19.70 -10.74 8.22
C CYS A 564 -21.10 -11.18 8.68
N ASP A 565 -21.26 -12.39 9.21
CA ASP A 565 -22.58 -12.95 9.59
C ASP A 565 -23.17 -12.22 10.80
N ALA A 566 -22.34 -11.49 11.55
CA ALA A 566 -22.77 -10.60 12.61
C ALA A 566 -23.33 -9.26 12.08
N ALA A 567 -23.17 -8.95 10.79
CA ALA A 567 -23.63 -7.72 10.19
C ALA A 567 -25.15 -7.60 10.22
N ARG A 568 -25.65 -6.41 10.53
CA ARG A 568 -27.07 -6.10 10.54
C ARG A 568 -27.28 -4.81 9.77
N PRO A 569 -28.44 -4.62 9.11
CA PRO A 569 -28.75 -3.33 8.53
C PRO A 569 -28.73 -2.23 9.60
N LEU A 570 -28.15 -1.08 9.26
CA LEU A 570 -28.01 0.07 10.15
C LEU A 570 -28.50 1.33 9.44
N ASP A 571 -29.03 2.26 10.22
CA ASP A 571 -29.34 3.61 9.75
C ASP A 571 -28.51 4.61 10.57
N VAL A 572 -27.38 5.02 10.00
CA VAL A 572 -26.36 5.81 10.71
C VAL A 572 -26.56 7.30 10.44
N PRO A 573 -26.79 8.13 11.49
CA PRO A 573 -26.87 9.57 11.32
C PRO A 573 -25.46 10.18 11.19
N VAL A 574 -25.26 10.98 10.15
CA VAL A 574 -24.01 11.72 9.90
C VAL A 574 -24.36 13.16 9.53
N MET A 575 -23.64 14.10 10.14
CA MET A 575 -23.68 15.51 9.80
C MET A 575 -22.52 15.83 8.85
N LEU A 576 -22.84 16.26 7.63
CA LEU A 576 -21.87 16.69 6.63
C LEU A 576 -21.84 18.21 6.54
N ARG A 577 -20.64 18.80 6.56
CA ARG A 577 -20.42 20.22 6.31
C ARG A 577 -19.81 20.41 4.94
N TRP A 578 -20.54 21.05 4.03
CA TRP A 578 -20.04 21.34 2.69
C TRP A 578 -20.42 22.75 2.25
N ASN A 579 -19.43 23.52 1.79
CA ASN A 579 -19.60 24.89 1.29
C ASN A 579 -20.37 25.82 2.26
N GLY A 580 -20.11 25.70 3.56
CA GLY A 580 -20.76 26.52 4.60
C GLY A 580 -22.16 26.06 5.03
N THR A 581 -22.71 25.02 4.40
CA THR A 581 -23.99 24.43 4.75
C THR A 581 -23.78 23.14 5.55
N VAL A 582 -24.69 22.89 6.48
CA VAL A 582 -24.75 21.65 7.26
C VAL A 582 -25.88 20.78 6.72
N HIS A 583 -25.58 19.52 6.45
CA HIS A 583 -26.51 18.52 5.94
C HIS A 583 -26.63 17.36 6.92
N ASP A 584 -27.83 17.13 7.43
CA ASP A 584 -28.14 15.95 8.25
C ASP A 584 -28.51 14.79 7.32
N ILE A 585 -27.68 13.75 7.31
CA ILE A 585 -27.79 12.61 6.40
C ILE A 585 -28.00 11.34 7.21
N ARG A 586 -28.92 10.51 6.72
CA ARG A 586 -29.19 9.18 7.26
C ARG A 586 -28.66 8.16 6.26
N LEU A 587 -27.69 7.35 6.67
CA LEU A 587 -27.05 6.34 5.84
C LEU A 587 -27.72 4.97 6.06
N PRO A 588 -28.62 4.51 5.17
CA PRO A 588 -29.16 3.16 5.18
C PRO A 588 -28.11 2.16 4.69
N LEU A 589 -27.33 1.62 5.62
CA LEU A 589 -26.32 0.60 5.35
C LEU A 589 -26.97 -0.78 5.44
N GLU A 590 -26.89 -1.56 4.36
CA GLU A 590 -27.25 -2.98 4.43
C GLU A 590 -26.20 -3.77 5.19
N ALA A 591 -26.55 -4.99 5.60
CA ALA A 591 -25.65 -5.85 6.37
C ALA A 591 -24.33 -6.08 5.61
N GLY A 592 -23.24 -5.51 6.13
CA GLY A 592 -21.89 -5.70 5.59
C GLY A 592 -21.61 -4.97 4.28
N ARG A 593 -22.43 -3.98 3.89
CA ARG A 593 -22.30 -3.23 2.64
C ARG A 593 -22.14 -1.74 2.87
N GLY A 594 -21.23 -1.13 2.12
CA GLY A 594 -21.10 0.32 2.03
C GLY A 594 -22.15 0.99 1.14
N VAL A 595 -22.15 2.33 1.19
CA VAL A 595 -22.98 3.21 0.34
C VAL A 595 -22.15 4.36 -0.22
N LEU A 596 -22.58 4.88 -1.36
CA LEU A 596 -21.99 6.06 -1.99
C LEU A 596 -22.92 7.26 -1.86
N LEU A 597 -22.39 8.35 -1.31
CA LEU A 597 -23.06 9.65 -1.28
C LEU A 597 -22.39 10.57 -2.29
N ARG A 598 -23.20 11.18 -3.15
CA ARG A 598 -22.79 12.36 -3.93
C ARG A 598 -23.53 13.57 -3.43
N ILE A 599 -22.84 14.70 -3.30
CA ILE A 599 -23.45 15.95 -2.89
C ILE A 599 -22.78 17.12 -3.58
N SER A 600 -23.58 17.90 -4.28
CA SER A 600 -23.15 19.12 -4.96
C SER A 600 -23.02 20.30 -4.00
N ARG A 601 -22.33 21.34 -4.46
CA ARG A 601 -22.16 22.61 -3.75
C ARG A 601 -23.47 23.30 -3.38
N SER A 602 -24.54 23.09 -4.14
CA SER A 602 -25.88 23.63 -3.85
C SER A 602 -26.65 22.80 -2.82
N GLY A 603 -26.09 21.69 -2.35
CA GLY A 603 -26.71 20.80 -1.37
C GLY A 603 -27.55 19.67 -1.98
N LYS A 604 -27.73 19.62 -3.31
CA LYS A 604 -28.39 18.49 -3.95
C LYS A 604 -27.55 17.25 -3.74
N SER A 605 -28.14 16.21 -3.13
CA SER A 605 -27.47 14.97 -2.79
C SER A 605 -28.17 13.75 -3.39
N ARG A 606 -27.39 12.68 -3.60
CA ARG A 606 -27.85 11.38 -4.07
C ARG A 606 -27.10 10.30 -3.31
N LEU A 607 -27.85 9.40 -2.68
CA LEU A 607 -27.30 8.20 -2.07
C LEU A 607 -27.50 7.01 -3.03
N THR A 608 -26.48 6.17 -3.18
CA THR A 608 -26.52 4.94 -3.97
C THR A 608 -26.08 3.78 -3.08
N ALA A 609 -26.95 2.79 -2.92
CA ALA A 609 -26.62 1.49 -2.35
C ALA A 609 -26.25 0.54 -3.50
N PHE A 610 -25.29 -0.35 -3.27
CA PHE A 610 -24.78 -1.25 -4.29
C PHE A 610 -25.33 -2.68 -4.08
N GLY A 611 -25.87 -3.28 -5.13
CA GLY A 611 -26.44 -4.63 -5.12
C GLY A 611 -27.89 -4.69 -4.61
N GLY A 612 -28.82 -5.06 -5.49
CA GLY A 612 -30.22 -5.32 -5.16
C GLY A 612 -31.22 -4.30 -5.71
N SER A 613 -32.03 -4.73 -6.67
CA SER A 613 -33.19 -4.00 -7.16
C SER A 613 -34.12 -3.63 -6.02
N ILE A 614 -34.13 -2.35 -5.64
CA ILE A 614 -35.31 -1.77 -5.03
C ILE A 614 -36.07 -1.08 -6.15
N SER A 615 -36.96 -1.85 -6.79
CA SER A 615 -38.21 -1.27 -7.24
C SER A 615 -38.91 -0.69 -6.00
N ARG A 616 -38.66 0.57 -5.70
CA ARG A 616 -39.71 1.39 -5.09
C ARG A 616 -40.63 1.74 -6.23
N SER A 617 -41.53 0.80 -6.55
CA SER A 617 -42.78 1.12 -7.23
C SER A 617 -43.66 1.91 -6.26
N HIS A 618 -43.21 3.12 -5.91
CA HIS A 618 -43.99 4.24 -5.42
C HIS A 618 -43.20 5.45 -5.90
N GLY A 619 -43.69 6.10 -6.96
CA GLY A 619 -43.11 7.34 -7.44
C GLY A 619 -42.94 8.30 -6.27
N ASN A 620 -41.70 8.67 -6.02
CA ASN A 620 -41.29 9.95 -5.49
C ASN A 620 -39.79 10.06 -5.75
N GLU A 621 -39.46 10.74 -6.86
CA GLU A 621 -38.27 11.57 -6.92
C GLU A 621 -38.29 12.47 -5.68
N THR A 622 -37.47 12.17 -4.67
CA THR A 622 -37.16 13.17 -3.65
C THR A 622 -35.92 13.90 -4.09
N ASP A 623 -36.12 14.91 -4.95
CA ASP A 623 -35.32 16.11 -4.85
C ASP A 623 -35.54 16.63 -3.42
N LEU A 624 -34.50 16.58 -2.58
CA LEU A 624 -34.52 17.30 -1.30
C LEU A 624 -34.43 18.80 -1.62
N VAL A 625 -35.57 19.39 -1.93
CA VAL A 625 -35.76 20.85 -1.96
C VAL A 625 -36.04 21.28 -0.53
N ASN A 626 -35.17 22.13 0.02
CA ASN A 626 -35.40 22.82 1.28
C ASN A 626 -36.74 23.59 1.21
N SER A 627 -37.63 23.34 2.15
CA SER A 627 -38.76 24.23 2.45
C SER A 627 -38.32 25.27 3.49
N ASP A 628 -38.31 26.52 3.02
CA ASP A 628 -38.22 27.83 3.68
C ASP A 628 -37.04 28.17 4.61
#